data_AF-A0A933INS1-F1
#
_entry.id   AF-A0A933INS1-F1
#
_cell.length_a   1.000
_cell.length_b   1.000
_cell.length_c   1.000
_cell.angle_alpha   90.00
_cell.angle_beta   90.00
_cell.angle_gamma   90.00
#
_symmetry.space_group_name_H-M   'P 1'
#
loop_
_entity.id
_entity.type
_entity.pdbx_description
1 polymer ?
#
loop_
_entity_poly.entity_id
_entity_poly.type
_entity_poly.pdbx_seq_one_letter_code
_entity_poly.pdbx_strand_id
1 'polypeptide(L)'
;MIRRSAHLEQAFDLKVHVPGLPILRRVGDYLKPTGAILQLAGHLVHRNVLDLSEEELSRLLDAGHMADASGLEEGYVMIRAAGVPAGCALVLGGRLLSRFPKWFRAMYKRTESHNPNS
;
A
#
# COMPACT_ATOMS: atom_id res chain seq x y z
N MET A 1 18.04 -24.98 -5.64
CA MET A 1 17.89 -24.73 -7.09
C MET A 1 17.14 -25.93 -7.69
N ILE A 2 15.88 -25.76 -8.11
CA ILE A 2 14.91 -26.83 -8.49
C ILE A 2 15.28 -27.56 -9.82
N ARG A 3 16.37 -27.16 -10.48
CA ARG A 3 16.75 -27.59 -11.85
C ARG A 3 16.95 -29.09 -12.08
N ARG A 4 16.96 -29.94 -11.05
CA ARG A 4 17.17 -31.39 -11.14
C ARG A 4 16.09 -32.21 -10.41
N SER A 5 14.91 -31.63 -10.18
CA SER A 5 13.82 -32.35 -9.51
C SER A 5 13.13 -33.30 -10.49
N ALA A 6 12.89 -34.55 -10.07
CA ALA A 6 12.05 -35.50 -10.80
C ALA A 6 10.59 -35.02 -10.96
N HIS A 7 10.17 -34.02 -10.19
CA HIS A 7 8.83 -33.43 -10.23
C HIS A 7 8.73 -32.19 -11.14
N LEU A 8 9.77 -31.89 -11.94
CA LEU A 8 9.74 -30.74 -12.86
C LEU A 8 8.62 -30.87 -13.89
N GLU A 9 8.41 -32.07 -14.44
CA GLU A 9 7.33 -32.31 -15.41
C GLU A 9 5.95 -32.05 -14.80
N GLN A 10 5.71 -32.54 -13.58
CA GLN A 10 4.46 -32.31 -12.84
C GLN A 10 4.25 -30.82 -12.49
N ALA A 11 5.33 -30.06 -12.32
CA ALA A 11 5.25 -28.63 -12.03
C ALA A 11 4.83 -27.80 -13.25
N PHE A 12 5.06 -28.27 -14.48
CA PHE A 12 4.60 -27.58 -15.69
C PHE A 12 3.08 -27.61 -15.85
N ASP A 13 2.41 -28.61 -15.27
CA ASP A 13 0.95 -28.73 -15.30
C ASP A 13 0.25 -27.81 -14.27
N LEU A 14 1.01 -27.18 -13.38
CA LEU A 14 0.45 -26.27 -12.38
C LEU A 14 0.13 -24.90 -13.00
N LYS A 15 -1.10 -24.43 -12.76
CA LYS A 15 -1.49 -23.07 -13.11
C LYS A 15 -0.75 -22.07 -12.22
N VAL A 16 0.12 -21.26 -12.82
CA VAL A 16 0.78 -20.16 -12.11
C VAL A 16 -0.22 -19.04 -11.85
N HIS A 17 -0.57 -18.82 -10.58
CA HIS A 17 -1.47 -17.74 -10.17
C HIS A 17 -0.74 -16.40 -9.97
N VAL A 18 0.48 -16.42 -9.43
CA VAL A 18 1.30 -15.23 -9.22
C VAL A 18 2.77 -15.56 -9.51
N PRO A 19 3.35 -15.10 -10.63
CA PRO A 19 4.77 -15.32 -10.91
C PRO A 19 5.63 -14.38 -10.04
N GLY A 20 6.16 -14.92 -8.95
CA GLY A 20 7.05 -14.19 -8.05
C GLY A 20 6.34 -13.14 -7.19
N LEU A 21 7.06 -12.07 -6.85
CA LEU A 21 6.54 -10.97 -6.02
C LEU A 21 6.25 -9.75 -6.90
N PRO A 22 4.97 -9.36 -7.09
CA PRO A 22 4.65 -8.17 -7.85
C PRO A 22 5.13 -6.93 -7.07
N ILE A 23 6.03 -6.14 -7.67
CA ILE A 23 6.62 -4.96 -7.02
C ILE A 23 5.82 -3.70 -7.38
N LEU A 24 5.48 -3.55 -8.67
CA LEU A 24 4.74 -2.41 -9.21
C LEU A 24 3.53 -2.89 -10.02
N ARG A 25 2.53 -2.02 -10.12
CA ARG A 25 1.40 -2.16 -11.05
C ARG A 25 1.19 -0.85 -11.78
N ARG A 26 0.96 -0.90 -13.10
CA ARG A 26 0.55 0.28 -13.85
C ARG A 26 -0.92 0.57 -13.61
N VAL A 27 -1.24 1.81 -13.23
CA VAL A 27 -2.62 2.29 -13.01
C VAL A 27 -2.73 3.67 -13.64
N GLY A 28 -3.41 3.75 -14.80
CA GLY A 28 -3.34 4.93 -15.66
C GLY A 28 -1.88 5.22 -16.03
N ASP A 29 -1.47 6.47 -15.86
CA ASP A 29 -0.11 6.93 -16.17
C ASP A 29 0.91 6.67 -15.05
N TYR A 30 0.47 6.14 -13.91
CA TYR A 30 1.30 6.01 -12.71
C TYR A 30 1.72 4.56 -12.44
N LEU A 31 2.90 4.40 -11.83
CA LEU A 31 3.38 3.13 -11.28
C LEU A 31 3.03 3.04 -9.80
N LYS A 32 2.08 2.17 -9.46
CA LYS A 32 1.64 1.91 -8.09
C LYS A 32 2.54 0.85 -7.44
N PRO A 33 3.23 1.15 -6.33
CA PRO A 33 3.87 0.10 -5.54
C PRO A 33 2.81 -0.83 -4.94
N THR A 34 3.07 -2.13 -4.95
CA THR A 34 2.18 -3.09 -4.30
C THR A 34 2.31 -3.00 -2.78
N GLY A 35 1.27 -3.41 -2.06
CA GLY A 35 1.37 -3.54 -0.61
C GLY A 35 2.52 -4.45 -0.19
N ALA A 36 2.81 -5.49 -0.97
CA ALA A 36 3.85 -6.45 -0.66
C ALA A 36 5.26 -5.81 -0.65
N ILE A 37 5.61 -4.99 -1.65
CA ILE A 37 6.91 -4.31 -1.64
C ILE A 37 7.00 -3.26 -0.53
N LEU A 38 5.90 -2.57 -0.22
CA LEU A 38 5.89 -1.58 0.86
C LEU A 38 6.12 -2.23 2.23
N GLN A 39 5.56 -3.41 2.47
CA GLN A 39 5.80 -4.14 3.71
C GLN A 39 7.25 -4.67 3.80
N LEU A 40 7.81 -5.16 2.69
CA LEU A 40 9.15 -5.74 2.67
C LEU A 40 10.28 -4.71 2.68
N ALA A 41 10.08 -3.61 1.94
CA ALA A 41 11.14 -2.63 1.64
C ALA A 41 10.71 -1.18 1.87
N GLY A 42 9.55 -0.94 2.49
CA GLY A 42 9.05 0.42 2.76
C GLY A 42 10.01 1.25 3.62
N HIS A 43 10.80 0.61 4.47
CA HIS A 43 11.85 1.28 5.26
C HIS A 43 12.97 1.91 4.41
N LEU A 44 13.13 1.49 3.14
CA LEU A 44 14.09 2.08 2.21
C LEU A 44 13.52 3.29 1.44
N VAL A 45 12.21 3.52 1.54
CA VAL A 45 11.53 4.63 0.87
C VAL A 45 11.75 5.91 1.67
N HIS A 46 12.42 6.87 1.04
CA HIS A 46 12.82 8.14 1.66
C HIS A 46 12.29 9.36 0.89
N ARG A 47 11.54 9.14 -0.20
CA ARG A 47 10.90 10.19 -1.00
C ARG A 47 9.41 9.92 -1.13
N ASN A 48 8.64 11.00 -1.25
CA ASN A 48 7.18 10.97 -1.38
C ASN A 48 6.52 10.07 -0.31
N VAL A 49 6.86 10.37 0.95
CA VAL A 49 6.37 9.68 2.14
C VAL A 49 5.60 10.67 2.99
N LEU A 50 4.46 10.22 3.52
CA LEU A 50 3.66 11.00 4.46
C LEU A 50 3.40 10.18 5.71
N ASP A 51 3.88 10.66 6.84
CA ASP A 51 3.52 10.15 8.16
C ASP A 51 2.21 10.79 8.60
N LEU A 52 1.23 9.96 8.92
CA LEU A 52 -0.07 10.40 9.42
C LEU A 52 -0.24 9.96 10.88
N SER A 53 -0.87 10.83 11.66
CA SER A 53 -1.46 10.45 12.95
C SER A 53 -2.60 9.44 12.74
N GLU A 54 -3.04 8.79 13.82
CA GLU A 54 -4.18 7.88 13.78
C GLU A 54 -5.45 8.60 13.27
N GLU A 55 -5.67 9.83 13.74
CA GLU A 55 -6.80 10.68 13.36
C GLU A 55 -6.72 11.13 11.90
N GLU A 56 -5.52 11.45 11.41
CA GLU A 56 -5.32 11.81 10.01
C GLU A 56 -5.52 10.63 9.07
N LEU A 57 -5.01 9.45 9.43
CA LEU A 57 -5.24 8.23 8.66
C LEU A 57 -6.73 7.87 8.66
N SER A 58 -7.40 7.95 9.81
CA SER A 58 -8.85 7.72 9.93
C SER A 58 -9.64 8.67 9.03
N ARG A 59 -9.33 9.98 9.07
CA ARG A 59 -9.92 10.98 8.18
C ARG A 59 -9.67 10.68 6.70
N LEU A 60 -8.45 10.32 6.32
CA LEU A 60 -8.11 9.97 4.93
C LEU A 60 -8.88 8.73 4.45
N LEU A 61 -8.98 7.70 5.30
CA LEU A 61 -9.74 6.49 5.00
C LEU A 61 -11.23 6.80 4.86
N ASP A 62 -11.75 7.73 5.68
CA ASP A 62 -13.16 8.05 5.71
C ASP A 62 -13.65 8.99 4.63
N ALA A 63 -12.98 10.13 4.46
CA ALA A 63 -13.25 11.08 3.39
C ALA A 63 -12.77 10.58 2.02
N GLY A 64 -11.87 9.60 2.00
CA GLY A 64 -11.23 9.06 0.80
C GLY A 64 -10.21 10.01 0.16
N HIS A 65 -10.03 11.21 0.71
CA HIS A 65 -9.07 12.19 0.24
C HIS A 65 -8.77 13.26 1.30
N MET A 66 -7.66 13.98 1.12
CA MET A 66 -7.32 15.21 1.83
C MET A 66 -7.02 16.31 0.80
N ALA A 67 -7.46 17.53 1.08
CA ALA A 67 -7.34 18.66 0.14
C ALA A 67 -5.92 19.24 0.09
N ASP A 68 -5.15 19.07 1.17
CA ASP A 68 -3.77 19.53 1.26
C ASP A 68 -2.81 18.38 0.96
N ALA A 69 -2.03 18.53 -0.11
CA ALA A 69 -0.89 17.69 -0.45
C ALA A 69 0.39 18.54 -0.62
N SER A 70 0.45 19.70 0.05
CA SER A 70 1.62 20.57 0.00
C SER A 70 2.87 19.82 0.46
N GLY A 71 3.97 20.03 -0.28
CA GLY A 71 5.24 19.33 -0.01
C GLY A 71 5.34 17.91 -0.55
N LEU A 72 4.30 17.37 -1.20
CA LEU A 72 4.34 16.05 -1.86
C LEU A 72 4.47 16.20 -3.38
N GLU A 73 5.10 15.20 -4.00
CA GLU A 73 5.23 15.10 -5.46
C GLU A 73 4.00 14.41 -6.06
N GLU A 74 3.61 14.81 -7.27
CA GLU A 74 2.57 14.14 -8.06
C GLU A 74 2.84 12.64 -8.21
N GLY A 75 1.81 11.81 -8.03
CA GLY A 75 1.93 10.35 -8.09
C GLY A 75 1.77 9.66 -6.73
N TYR A 76 2.27 8.41 -6.65
CA TYR A 76 2.02 7.59 -5.47
C TYR A 76 2.88 8.01 -4.28
N VAL A 77 2.23 8.16 -3.13
CA VAL A 77 2.84 8.50 -1.84
C VAL A 77 2.74 7.30 -0.92
N MET A 78 3.83 6.94 -0.26
CA MET A 78 3.79 5.95 0.82
C MET A 78 3.20 6.60 2.07
N ILE A 79 2.15 5.99 2.62
CA ILE A 79 1.55 6.42 3.88
C ILE A 79 2.14 5.58 5.01
N ARG A 80 2.65 6.25 6.04
CA ARG A 80 3.08 5.64 7.30
C ARG A 80 2.14 6.02 8.43
N ALA A 81 1.92 5.09 9.35
CA ALA A 81 1.26 5.35 10.62
C ALA A 81 2.17 4.81 11.72
N ALA A 82 2.45 5.63 12.74
CA ALA A 82 3.40 5.31 13.80
C ALA A 82 4.77 4.82 13.26
N GLY A 83 5.24 5.40 12.16
CA GLY A 83 6.52 5.04 11.52
C GLY A 83 6.50 3.76 10.68
N VAL A 84 5.38 3.04 10.62
CA VAL A 84 5.24 1.77 9.87
C VAL A 84 4.49 2.01 8.56
N PRO A 85 4.92 1.41 7.42
CA PRO A 85 4.17 1.49 6.17
C PRO A 85 2.74 0.93 6.32
N ALA A 86 1.74 1.80 6.15
CA ALA A 86 0.33 1.42 6.18
C ALA A 86 -0.18 1.09 4.77
N GLY A 87 0.32 1.78 3.75
CA GLY A 87 -0.11 1.60 2.37
C GLY A 87 0.30 2.77 1.47
N CYS A 88 -0.53 3.08 0.47
CA CYS A 88 -0.29 4.19 -0.44
C CYS A 88 -1.53 5.04 -0.69
N ALA A 89 -1.27 6.32 -0.92
CA ALA A 89 -2.16 7.30 -1.50
C ALA A 89 -1.66 7.75 -2.87
N LEU A 90 -2.43 8.58 -3.57
CA LEU A 90 -2.08 9.18 -4.85
C LEU A 90 -2.26 10.70 -4.76
N VAL A 91 -1.20 11.46 -4.96
CA VAL A 91 -1.28 12.91 -5.16
C VAL A 91 -1.66 13.16 -6.60
N LEU A 92 -2.74 13.92 -6.79
CA LEU A 92 -3.21 14.35 -8.11
C LEU A 92 -3.84 15.74 -8.03
N GLY A 93 -3.29 16.70 -8.75
CA GLY A 93 -3.79 18.08 -8.79
C GLY A 93 -3.74 18.74 -7.42
N GLY A 94 -2.67 18.50 -6.65
CA GLY A 94 -2.49 19.04 -5.30
C GLY A 94 -3.40 18.43 -4.23
N ARG A 95 -4.11 17.33 -4.53
CA ARG A 95 -4.97 16.60 -3.57
C ARG A 95 -4.40 15.23 -3.29
N LEU A 96 -4.50 14.77 -2.05
CA LEU A 96 -4.11 13.42 -1.64
C LEU A 96 -5.33 12.49 -1.70
N LEU A 97 -5.29 11.47 -2.54
CA LEU A 97 -6.38 10.51 -2.74
C LEU A 97 -6.06 9.17 -2.08
N SER A 98 -6.97 8.65 -1.27
CA SER A 98 -6.82 7.34 -0.63
C SER A 98 -6.86 6.22 -1.66
N ARG A 99 -5.85 5.33 -1.64
CA ARG A 99 -5.76 4.16 -2.54
C ARG A 99 -5.64 2.83 -1.78
N PHE A 100 -6.13 2.83 -0.55
CA PHE A 100 -6.25 1.66 0.31
C PHE A 100 -7.36 0.71 -0.21
N PRO A 101 -7.17 -0.61 -0.10
CA PRO A 101 -8.24 -1.57 -0.38
C PRO A 101 -9.43 -1.41 0.57
N LYS A 102 -10.63 -1.74 0.12
CA LYS A 102 -11.85 -1.69 0.96
C LYS A 102 -11.73 -2.51 2.25
N TRP A 103 -11.09 -3.68 2.18
CA TRP A 103 -10.88 -4.54 3.35
C TRP A 103 -9.98 -3.87 4.40
N PHE A 104 -9.03 -3.03 3.98
CA PHE A 104 -8.14 -2.33 4.90
C PHE A 104 -8.92 -1.33 5.74
N ARG A 105 -9.81 -0.55 5.10
CA ARG A 105 -10.71 0.37 5.80
C ARG A 105 -11.61 -0.35 6.80
N ALA A 106 -12.17 -1.51 6.42
CA ALA A 106 -13.02 -2.30 7.31
C ALA A 106 -12.24 -2.87 8.51
N MET A 107 -11.00 -3.32 8.29
CA MET A 107 -10.10 -3.78 9.34
C MET A 107 -9.74 -2.64 10.30
N TYR A 108 -9.33 -1.49 9.77
CA TYR A 108 -8.89 -0.34 10.56
C TYR A 108 -9.98 0.17 11.51
N LYS A 109 -11.23 0.26 11.05
CA LYS A 109 -12.38 0.65 11.90
C LYS A 109 -12.64 -0.31 13.06
N ARG A 110 -12.37 -1.61 12.88
CA ARG A 110 -12.56 -2.59 13.95
C ARG A 110 -11.53 -2.41 15.06
N THR A 111 -10.28 -2.13 14.69
CA THR A 111 -9.21 -1.84 15.64
C THR A 111 -9.45 -0.54 16.42
N GLU A 112 -9.92 0.53 15.77
CA GLU A 112 -10.29 1.78 16.49
C GLU A 112 -11.43 1.52 17.51
N SER A 113 -12.45 0.73 17.14
CA SER A 113 -13.58 0.42 18.02
C SER A 113 -13.25 -0.47 19.23
N HIS A 114 -12.04 -1.04 19.28
CA HIS A 114 -11.55 -1.87 20.37
C HIS A 114 -10.45 -1.19 21.20
N ASN A 115 -10.14 0.09 20.95
CA ASN A 115 -9.22 0.84 21.78
C ASN A 115 -9.96 1.32 23.06
N PRO A 116 -9.65 0.82 24.27
CA PRO A 116 -10.34 1.20 25.50
C PRO A 116 -10.03 2.63 25.98
N ASN A 117 -9.24 3.40 25.22
CA ASN A 117 -8.81 4.76 25.55
C ASN A 117 -9.32 5.84 24.56
N SER A 118 -10.30 5.52 23.71
CA SER A 118 -11.00 6.51 22.86
C SER A 118 -12.31 6.97 23.47
#